data_AF-A0A7T6Z997-F1
#
_entry.id   AF-A0A7T6Z997-F1
#
_cell.length_a   1.000
_cell.length_b   1.000
_cell.length_c   1.000
_cell.angle_alpha   90.00
_cell.angle_beta   90.00
_cell.angle_gamma   90.00
#
_symmetry.space_group_name_H-M   'P 1'
#
loop_
_entity.id
_entity.type
_entity.pdbx_description
1 polymer ?
#
loop_
_entity_poly.entity_id
_entity_poly.type
_entity_poly.pdbx_seq_one_letter_code
_entity_poly.pdbx_strand_id
1 'polypeptide(L)'
;MKFIGWIGIIHAVFIVFWMRFNIIFSIMNPIAIEEGETLAQIGMDYHTSFIGYLAMDHGSKSFMMLLTIAVPIATFYLLKRKVKFELYNIIGLFSGSLGFLLYSLSLMLQASSVAYAFNLYKSDVNEFTDAFALLLYEWTMLEGGFSTSIYILANILIAIWVIILSRGLQLYTSEHKVSVFGLITGILHIIAYLISWVLLMFGMQVIHTLTEAIGLLFVVWIFLVGVVIVKGKLKLSETHSQS
;
A
#
# COMPACT_ATOMS: atom_id res chain seq x y z
N MET A 1 -1.34 -14.57 -18.82
CA MET A 1 -1.11 -14.87 -17.39
C MET A 1 0.32 -14.57 -16.93
N LYS A 2 1.38 -15.06 -17.61
CA LYS A 2 2.79 -14.75 -17.22
C LYS A 2 3.09 -13.25 -17.14
N PHE A 3 2.60 -12.44 -18.08
CA PHE A 3 2.71 -10.97 -18.05
C PHE A 3 2.17 -10.35 -16.75
N ILE A 4 1.10 -10.90 -16.18
CA ILE A 4 0.48 -10.35 -14.98
C ILE A 4 1.24 -10.75 -13.71
N GLY A 5 1.89 -11.93 -13.72
CA GLY A 5 2.85 -12.29 -12.67
C GLY A 5 4.02 -11.31 -12.58
N TRP A 6 4.45 -10.73 -13.72
CA TRP A 6 5.45 -9.66 -13.73
C TRP A 6 4.96 -8.38 -13.06
N ILE A 7 3.67 -8.05 -13.10
CA ILE A 7 3.13 -6.86 -12.40
C ILE A 7 3.35 -6.99 -10.88
N GLY A 8 3.10 -8.17 -10.30
CA GLY A 8 3.36 -8.41 -8.87
C GLY A 8 4.86 -8.32 -8.51
N ILE A 9 5.74 -8.79 -9.40
CA ILE A 9 7.19 -8.66 -9.22
C ILE A 9 7.63 -7.19 -9.31
N ILE A 10 7.16 -6.48 -10.34
CA ILE A 10 7.46 -5.06 -10.57
C ILE A 10 6.97 -4.22 -9.40
N HIS A 11 5.75 -4.48 -8.89
CA HIS A 11 5.24 -3.84 -7.68
C HIS A 11 6.25 -3.94 -6.54
N ALA A 12 6.69 -5.15 -6.21
CA ALA A 12 7.57 -5.35 -5.08
C ALA A 12 8.95 -4.70 -5.27
N VAL A 13 9.54 -4.85 -6.45
CA VAL A 13 10.82 -4.22 -6.79
C VAL A 13 10.71 -2.69 -6.73
N PHE A 14 9.60 -2.14 -7.21
CA PHE A 14 9.34 -0.70 -7.21
C PHE A 14 9.24 -0.13 -5.79
N ILE A 15 8.51 -0.80 -4.89
CA ILE A 15 8.42 -0.37 -3.49
C ILE A 15 9.78 -0.45 -2.80
N VAL A 16 10.52 -1.55 -2.99
CA VAL A 16 11.88 -1.71 -2.41
C VAL A 16 12.86 -0.67 -2.96
N PHE A 17 12.74 -0.32 -4.24
CA PHE A 17 13.53 0.75 -4.85
C PHE A 17 13.29 2.09 -4.15
N TRP A 18 12.04 2.50 -3.95
CA TRP A 18 11.71 3.72 -3.22
C TRP A 18 12.19 3.72 -1.78
N MET A 19 12.08 2.59 -1.07
CA MET A 19 12.63 2.50 0.28
C MET A 19 14.14 2.75 0.33
N ARG A 20 14.89 2.14 -0.60
CA ARG A 20 16.34 2.35 -0.70
C ARG A 20 16.66 3.78 -1.08
N PHE A 21 15.92 4.34 -2.03
CA PHE A 21 16.09 5.72 -2.45
C PHE A 21 15.84 6.69 -1.28
N ASN A 22 14.78 6.49 -0.51
CA ASN A 22 14.46 7.30 0.66
C ASN A 22 15.55 7.22 1.74
N ILE A 23 16.14 6.04 1.98
CA ILE A 23 17.26 5.87 2.91
C ILE A 23 18.52 6.61 2.43
N ILE A 24 18.88 6.45 1.15
CA ILE A 24 20.06 7.14 0.59
C ILE A 24 19.83 8.66 0.63
N PHE A 25 18.64 9.10 0.26
CA PHE A 25 18.27 10.51 0.23
C PHE A 25 18.34 11.14 1.63
N SER A 26 17.83 10.46 2.67
CA SER A 26 17.88 10.97 4.05
C SER A 26 19.28 10.99 4.66
N ILE A 27 20.17 10.10 4.23
CA ILE A 27 21.59 10.14 4.62
C ILE A 27 22.32 11.31 3.93
N MET A 28 22.02 11.55 2.65
CA MET A 28 22.66 12.62 1.87
C MET A 28 22.12 14.01 2.24
N ASN A 29 20.87 14.09 2.68
CA ASN A 29 20.18 15.33 3.03
C ASN A 29 19.58 15.16 4.44
N PRO A 30 20.39 15.26 5.50
CA PRO A 30 19.88 15.12 6.86
C PRO A 30 18.94 16.28 7.20
N ILE A 31 17.86 15.98 7.94
CA ILE A 31 16.97 16.99 8.49
C ILE A 31 17.70 17.72 9.63
N ALA A 32 17.78 19.05 9.54
CA ALA A 32 18.18 19.88 10.67
C ALA A 32 16.96 20.07 11.58
N ILE A 33 17.11 19.74 12.86
CA ILE A 33 16.07 19.97 13.87
C ILE A 33 16.55 21.16 14.70
N GLU A 34 15.89 22.30 14.55
CA GLU A 34 16.17 23.49 15.35
C GLU A 34 15.29 23.53 16.60
N GLU A 35 15.83 24.06 17.70
CA GLU A 35 15.06 24.19 18.95
C GLU A 35 13.96 25.24 18.80
N GLY A 36 12.71 24.86 19.07
CA GLY A 36 11.55 25.76 19.09
C GLY A 36 10.64 25.68 17.87
N GLU A 37 11.01 24.92 16.84
CA GLU A 37 10.17 24.69 15.66
C GLU A 37 9.22 23.49 15.84
N THR A 38 8.02 23.60 15.27
CA THR A 38 7.09 22.47 15.19
C THR A 38 7.56 21.44 14.17
N LEU A 39 7.15 20.18 14.32
CA LEU A 39 7.44 19.12 13.33
C LEU A 39 6.90 19.47 11.93
N ALA A 40 5.77 20.19 11.87
CA ALA A 40 5.20 20.68 10.62
C ALA A 40 6.13 21.71 9.95
N GLN A 41 6.67 22.67 10.71
CA GLN A 41 7.62 23.66 10.19
C GLN A 41 8.90 23.00 9.70
N ILE A 42 9.55 22.19 10.54
CA ILE A 42 10.78 21.45 10.16
C ILE A 42 10.54 20.63 8.88
N GLY A 43 9.39 19.94 8.80
CA GLY A 43 9.02 19.16 7.62
C GLY A 43 8.81 20.01 6.37
N MET A 44 8.16 21.16 6.50
CA MET A 44 7.94 22.10 5.40
C MET A 44 9.26 22.70 4.90
N ASP A 45 10.11 23.22 5.78
CA ASP A 45 11.39 23.83 5.42
C ASP A 45 12.32 22.82 4.74
N TYR A 46 12.36 21.60 5.27
CA TYR A 46 13.12 20.52 4.66
C TYR A 46 12.57 20.14 3.28
N HIS A 47 11.27 19.88 3.15
CA HIS A 47 10.72 19.37 1.89
C HIS A 47 10.52 20.43 0.80
N THR A 48 10.40 21.70 1.17
CA THR A 48 10.39 22.82 0.20
C THR A 48 11.76 23.06 -0.44
N SER A 49 12.85 22.61 0.19
CA SER A 49 14.17 22.53 -0.43
C SER A 49 14.25 21.47 -1.55
N PHE A 50 13.31 20.52 -1.57
CA PHE A 50 13.25 19.40 -2.51
C PHE A 50 11.85 19.24 -3.13
N ILE A 51 11.31 20.33 -3.67
CA ILE A 51 9.95 20.34 -4.24
C ILE A 51 9.75 19.22 -5.24
N GLY A 52 8.66 18.49 -5.05
CA GLY A 52 8.28 17.38 -5.91
C GLY A 52 8.85 16.03 -5.48
N TYR A 53 9.85 15.96 -4.59
CA TYR A 53 10.38 14.69 -4.10
C TYR A 53 9.31 13.86 -3.38
N LEU A 54 8.70 14.43 -2.33
CA LEU A 54 7.70 13.72 -1.53
C LEU A 54 6.43 13.42 -2.35
N ALA A 55 6.03 14.36 -3.20
CA ALA A 55 4.92 14.18 -4.13
C ALA A 55 5.20 13.08 -5.17
N MET A 56 6.43 12.98 -5.67
CA MET A 56 6.85 11.93 -6.60
C MET A 56 6.89 10.56 -5.92
N ASP A 57 7.35 10.48 -4.67
CA ASP A 57 7.32 9.24 -3.89
C ASP A 57 5.87 8.70 -3.81
N HIS A 58 4.95 9.53 -3.33
CA HIS A 58 3.56 9.14 -3.10
C HIS A 58 2.80 8.95 -4.43
N GLY A 59 2.98 9.86 -5.38
CA GLY A 59 2.31 9.83 -6.69
C GLY A 59 2.74 8.65 -7.54
N SER A 60 4.02 8.29 -7.53
CA SER A 60 4.51 7.14 -8.30
C SER A 60 4.12 5.81 -7.64
N LYS A 61 4.09 5.72 -6.30
CA LYS A 61 3.48 4.59 -5.57
C LYS A 61 1.99 4.47 -5.89
N SER A 62 1.25 5.59 -5.94
CA SER A 62 -0.17 5.60 -6.33
C SER A 62 -0.38 4.97 -7.71
N PHE A 63 0.44 5.35 -8.69
CA PHE A 63 0.38 4.77 -10.04
C PHE A 63 0.69 3.26 -10.02
N MET A 64 1.69 2.83 -9.25
CA MET A 64 1.98 1.40 -9.08
C MET A 64 0.80 0.64 -8.45
N MET A 65 0.09 1.23 -7.47
CA MET A 65 -1.12 0.61 -6.90
C MET A 65 -2.21 0.42 -7.96
N LEU A 66 -2.43 1.38 -8.87
CA LEU A 66 -3.38 1.23 -9.98
C LEU A 66 -3.02 0.09 -10.91
N LEU A 67 -1.75 0.01 -11.33
CA LEU A 67 -1.29 -1.09 -12.18
C LEU A 67 -1.48 -2.45 -11.49
N THR A 68 -1.36 -2.49 -10.16
CA THR A 68 -1.45 -3.72 -9.37
C THR A 68 -2.88 -4.26 -9.27
N ILE A 69 -3.91 -3.49 -9.61
CA ILE A 69 -5.31 -3.97 -9.77
C ILE A 69 -5.39 -5.14 -10.75
N ALA A 70 -4.49 -5.21 -11.75
CA ALA A 70 -4.41 -6.34 -12.66
C ALA A 70 -4.14 -7.68 -11.96
N VAL A 71 -3.48 -7.68 -10.79
CA VAL A 71 -3.12 -8.90 -10.06
C VAL A 71 -4.37 -9.58 -9.47
N PRO A 72 -5.25 -8.92 -8.67
CA PRO A 72 -6.54 -9.48 -8.29
C PRO A 72 -7.34 -10.02 -9.47
N ILE A 73 -7.44 -9.26 -10.57
CA ILE A 73 -8.14 -9.68 -11.79
C ILE A 73 -7.57 -10.98 -12.35
N ALA A 74 -6.25 -11.11 -12.46
CA ALA A 74 -5.63 -12.35 -12.94
C ALA A 74 -5.84 -13.53 -12.01
N THR A 75 -5.75 -13.29 -10.71
CA THR A 75 -5.93 -14.35 -9.69
C THR A 75 -7.38 -14.84 -9.65
N PHE A 76 -8.34 -13.98 -9.96
CA PHE A 76 -9.73 -14.38 -10.18
C PHE A 76 -9.85 -15.36 -11.35
N TYR A 77 -9.29 -15.03 -12.52
CA TYR A 77 -9.34 -15.91 -13.69
C TYR A 77 -8.63 -17.25 -13.46
N LEU A 78 -7.57 -17.26 -12.65
CA LEU A 78 -6.86 -18.49 -12.26
C LEU A 78 -7.76 -19.46 -11.47
N LEU A 79 -8.62 -18.94 -10.59
CA LEU A 79 -9.45 -19.76 -9.69
C LEU A 79 -10.91 -19.89 -10.17
N LYS A 80 -11.31 -19.21 -11.24
CA LYS A 80 -12.71 -19.11 -11.75
C LYS A 80 -13.38 -20.46 -12.03
N ARG A 81 -12.63 -21.51 -12.37
CA ARG A 81 -13.19 -22.81 -12.77
C ARG A 81 -13.62 -23.70 -11.60
N LYS A 82 -13.62 -23.21 -10.35
CA LYS A 82 -13.91 -24.01 -9.15
C LYS A 82 -15.26 -23.61 -8.56
N VAL A 83 -16.32 -24.36 -8.89
CA VAL A 83 -17.71 -24.08 -8.50
C VAL A 83 -17.87 -23.87 -6.99
N LYS A 84 -17.23 -24.71 -6.15
CA LYS A 84 -17.28 -24.59 -4.68
C LYS A 84 -16.55 -23.36 -4.12
N PHE A 85 -15.81 -22.60 -4.94
CA PHE A 85 -15.01 -21.44 -4.52
C PHE A 85 -15.42 -20.14 -5.22
N GLU A 86 -16.48 -20.18 -6.05
CA GLU A 86 -16.86 -19.07 -6.93
C GLU A 86 -17.17 -17.79 -6.15
N LEU A 87 -18.01 -17.88 -5.12
CA LEU A 87 -18.38 -16.72 -4.31
C LEU A 87 -17.15 -16.08 -3.63
N TYR A 88 -16.30 -16.90 -3.00
CA TYR A 88 -15.07 -16.39 -2.38
C TYR A 88 -14.17 -15.72 -3.41
N ASN A 89 -14.04 -16.30 -4.59
CA ASN A 89 -13.23 -15.73 -5.67
C ASN A 89 -13.78 -14.38 -6.15
N ILE A 90 -15.10 -14.23 -6.24
CA ILE A 90 -15.76 -12.94 -6.57
C ILE A 90 -15.49 -11.91 -5.47
N ILE A 91 -15.65 -12.27 -4.19
CA ILE A 91 -15.34 -11.38 -3.07
C ILE A 91 -13.86 -10.96 -3.14
N GLY A 92 -12.95 -11.91 -3.36
CA GLY A 92 -11.52 -11.63 -3.52
C GLY A 92 -11.21 -10.67 -4.67
N LEU A 93 -11.89 -10.81 -5.82
CA LEU A 93 -11.77 -9.88 -6.95
C LEU A 93 -12.16 -8.45 -6.55
N PHE A 94 -13.34 -8.30 -5.94
CA PHE A 94 -13.85 -7.00 -5.52
C PHE A 94 -12.98 -6.38 -4.44
N SER A 95 -12.67 -7.12 -3.38
CA SER A 95 -11.84 -6.64 -2.27
C SER A 95 -10.44 -6.26 -2.75
N GLY A 96 -9.79 -7.08 -3.57
CA GLY A 96 -8.45 -6.77 -4.07
C GLY A 96 -8.44 -5.55 -4.99
N SER A 97 -9.36 -5.50 -5.96
CA SER A 97 -9.40 -4.42 -6.95
C SER A 97 -9.79 -3.08 -6.30
N LEU A 98 -10.82 -3.07 -5.45
CA LEU A 98 -11.25 -1.88 -4.72
C LEU A 98 -10.19 -1.45 -3.70
N GLY A 99 -9.55 -2.41 -3.03
CA GLY A 99 -8.46 -2.14 -2.08
C GLY A 99 -7.31 -1.39 -2.73
N PHE A 100 -6.77 -1.88 -3.85
CA PHE A 100 -5.71 -1.18 -4.58
C PHE A 100 -6.15 0.16 -5.16
N LEU A 101 -7.40 0.28 -5.62
CA LEU A 101 -7.95 1.55 -6.12
C LEU A 101 -8.01 2.60 -5.01
N LEU A 102 -8.54 2.24 -3.83
CA LEU A 102 -8.60 3.13 -2.68
C LEU A 102 -7.20 3.47 -2.15
N TYR A 103 -6.28 2.51 -2.15
CA TYR A 103 -4.88 2.76 -1.77
C TYR A 103 -4.25 3.79 -2.72
N SER A 104 -4.41 3.61 -4.03
CA SER A 104 -3.96 4.58 -5.03
C SER A 104 -4.55 5.96 -4.77
N LEU A 105 -5.86 6.05 -4.52
CA LEU A 105 -6.54 7.32 -4.26
C LEU A 105 -5.97 8.00 -3.01
N SER A 106 -5.77 7.25 -1.91
CA SER A 106 -5.18 7.77 -0.68
C SER A 106 -3.80 8.39 -0.92
N LEU A 107 -2.91 7.67 -1.62
CA LEU A 107 -1.58 8.17 -1.96
C LEU A 107 -1.60 9.35 -2.93
N MET A 108 -2.53 9.36 -3.88
CA MET A 108 -2.67 10.47 -4.83
C MET A 108 -3.09 11.76 -4.10
N LEU A 109 -4.04 11.65 -3.17
CA LEU A 109 -4.49 12.77 -2.35
C LEU A 109 -3.37 13.31 -1.47
N GLN A 110 -2.54 12.45 -0.89
CA GLN A 110 -1.34 12.87 -0.16
C GLN A 110 -0.37 13.59 -1.10
N ALA A 111 -0.03 13.00 -2.25
CA ALA A 111 0.89 13.59 -3.22
C ALA A 111 0.46 14.97 -3.73
N SER A 112 -0.82 15.13 -4.09
CA SER A 112 -1.35 16.42 -4.56
C SER A 112 -1.39 17.46 -3.43
N SER A 113 -1.77 17.04 -2.22
CA SER A 113 -1.88 17.96 -1.07
C SER A 113 -0.52 18.49 -0.67
N VAL A 114 0.52 17.64 -0.61
CA VAL A 114 1.86 18.11 -0.26
C VAL A 114 2.48 18.97 -1.35
N ALA A 115 2.28 18.61 -2.63
CA ALA A 115 2.76 19.45 -3.72
C ALA A 115 2.14 20.84 -3.66
N TYR A 116 0.84 20.91 -3.34
CA TYR A 116 0.15 22.19 -3.18
C TYR A 116 0.64 22.95 -1.94
N ALA A 117 0.76 22.29 -0.78
CA ALA A 117 1.26 22.90 0.45
C ALA A 117 2.67 23.50 0.27
N PHE A 118 3.60 22.76 -0.32
CA PHE A 118 4.97 23.26 -0.53
C PHE A 118 5.03 24.43 -1.50
N ASN A 119 4.20 24.43 -2.54
CA ASN A 119 4.14 25.56 -3.48
C ASN A 119 3.55 26.82 -2.82
N LEU A 120 2.53 26.66 -1.97
CA LEU A 120 1.98 27.77 -1.20
C LEU A 120 3.00 28.34 -0.23
N TYR A 121 3.66 27.48 0.55
CA TYR A 121 4.65 27.90 1.54
C TYR A 121 5.85 28.61 0.92
N LYS A 122 6.31 28.15 -0.26
CA LYS A 122 7.40 28.82 -0.99
C LYS A 122 6.99 30.16 -1.63
N SER A 123 5.70 30.40 -1.81
CA SER A 123 5.25 31.58 -2.57
C SER A 123 5.37 32.90 -1.81
N ASP A 124 5.76 32.88 -0.52
CA ASP A 124 6.05 34.03 0.34
C ASP A 124 4.99 35.15 0.25
N VAL A 125 3.71 34.78 0.15
CA VAL A 125 2.62 35.74 -0.13
C VAL A 125 2.21 36.50 1.14
N ASN A 126 1.96 35.79 2.24
CA ASN A 126 1.65 36.35 3.57
C ASN A 126 1.59 35.25 4.64
N GLU A 127 1.66 35.64 5.92
CA GLU A 127 1.59 34.75 7.09
C GLU A 127 0.35 33.83 7.09
N PHE A 128 -0.79 34.29 6.54
CA PHE A 128 -2.00 33.47 6.44
C PHE A 128 -1.82 32.29 5.47
N THR A 129 -1.13 32.51 4.36
CA THR A 129 -0.84 31.49 3.35
C THR A 129 0.11 30.43 3.92
N ASP A 130 1.10 30.86 4.69
CA ASP A 130 2.06 29.98 5.34
C ASP A 130 1.41 29.13 6.42
N ALA A 131 0.58 29.75 7.28
CA ALA A 131 -0.20 29.05 8.30
C ALA A 131 -1.15 28.01 7.68
N PHE A 132 -1.79 28.34 6.57
CA PHE A 132 -2.65 27.39 5.85
C PHE A 132 -1.84 26.24 5.23
N ALA A 133 -0.68 26.54 4.63
CA ALA A 133 0.20 25.51 4.07
C ALA A 133 0.72 24.53 5.13
N LEU A 134 1.11 25.05 6.31
CA LEU A 134 1.52 24.26 7.46
C LEU A 134 0.39 23.35 7.94
N LEU A 135 -0.82 23.89 8.13
CA LEU A 135 -1.99 23.11 8.54
C LEU A 135 -2.33 22.01 7.52
N LEU A 136 -2.27 22.33 6.23
CA LEU A 136 -2.54 21.37 5.17
C LEU A 136 -1.50 20.24 5.19
N TYR A 137 -0.22 20.55 5.36
CA TYR A 137 0.84 19.56 5.47
C TYR A 137 0.67 18.68 6.72
N GLU A 138 0.46 19.29 7.88
CA GLU A 138 0.24 18.59 9.15
C GLU A 138 -0.95 17.63 9.05
N TRP A 139 -2.11 18.13 8.63
CA TRP A 139 -3.32 17.33 8.52
C TRP A 139 -3.19 16.20 7.51
N THR A 140 -2.52 16.41 6.37
CA THR A 140 -2.46 15.39 5.30
C THR A 140 -1.33 14.39 5.44
N MET A 141 -0.19 14.78 6.02
CA MET A 141 1.02 13.95 6.13
C MET A 141 1.36 13.49 7.53
N LEU A 142 1.24 14.36 8.54
CA LEU A 142 1.67 14.03 9.90
C LEU A 142 0.55 13.37 10.70
N GLU A 143 -0.66 13.91 10.60
CA GLU A 143 -1.86 13.31 11.22
C GLU A 143 -2.57 12.34 10.26
N GLY A 144 -2.35 12.55 8.96
CA GLY A 144 -2.85 11.69 7.92
C GLY A 144 -4.37 11.72 7.76
N GLY A 145 -5.08 12.79 8.10
CA GLY A 145 -6.54 12.97 8.08
C GLY A 145 -7.37 12.07 7.14
N PHE A 146 -7.95 12.64 6.07
CA PHE A 146 -8.83 11.86 5.19
C PHE A 146 -8.11 10.69 4.50
N SER A 147 -6.82 10.83 4.20
CA SER A 147 -6.01 9.82 3.51
C SER A 147 -5.78 8.55 4.32
N THR A 148 -5.59 8.64 5.64
CA THR A 148 -5.37 7.49 6.54
C THR A 148 -6.63 6.65 6.68
N SER A 149 -7.81 7.26 6.73
CA SER A 149 -9.06 6.50 6.79
C SER A 149 -9.28 5.64 5.54
N ILE A 150 -9.00 6.21 4.36
CA ILE A 150 -9.02 5.48 3.08
C ILE A 150 -7.92 4.42 3.06
N TYR A 151 -6.73 4.74 3.56
CA TYR A 151 -5.59 3.83 3.62
C TYR A 151 -5.90 2.60 4.48
N ILE A 152 -6.51 2.79 5.65
CA ILE A 152 -6.93 1.70 6.53
C ILE A 152 -7.96 0.80 5.84
N LEU A 153 -9.00 1.40 5.25
CA LEU A 153 -10.03 0.64 4.52
C LEU A 153 -9.43 -0.13 3.34
N ALA A 154 -8.56 0.50 2.56
CA ALA A 154 -7.86 -0.10 1.44
C ALA A 154 -7.07 -1.34 1.87
N ASN A 155 -6.30 -1.23 2.96
CA ASN A 155 -5.50 -2.34 3.46
C ASN A 155 -6.33 -3.48 4.04
N ILE A 156 -7.47 -3.20 4.68
CA ILE A 156 -8.41 -4.25 5.12
C ILE A 156 -8.95 -5.02 3.91
N LEU A 157 -9.34 -4.31 2.85
CA LEU A 157 -9.82 -4.94 1.60
C LEU A 157 -8.73 -5.77 0.91
N ILE A 158 -7.50 -5.25 0.85
CA ILE A 158 -6.34 -6.01 0.33
C ILE A 158 -6.13 -7.26 1.18
N ALA A 159 -6.19 -7.16 2.51
CA ALA A 159 -6.01 -8.30 3.41
C ALA A 159 -7.05 -9.42 3.19
N ILE A 160 -8.32 -9.04 2.98
CA ILE A 160 -9.38 -10.00 2.62
C ILE A 160 -9.02 -10.72 1.32
N TRP A 161 -8.56 -9.99 0.30
CA TRP A 161 -8.11 -10.60 -0.95
C TRP A 161 -6.91 -11.52 -0.74
N VAL A 162 -5.91 -11.12 0.05
CA VAL A 162 -4.75 -11.96 0.38
C VAL A 162 -5.18 -13.28 1.01
N ILE A 163 -6.09 -13.23 1.99
CA ILE A 163 -6.60 -14.44 2.68
C ILE A 163 -7.33 -15.35 1.69
N ILE A 164 -8.23 -14.80 0.88
CA ILE A 164 -9.01 -15.56 -0.10
C ILE A 164 -8.08 -16.20 -1.14
N LEU A 165 -7.17 -15.43 -1.73
CA LEU A 165 -6.23 -15.96 -2.71
C LEU A 165 -5.35 -17.05 -2.09
N SER A 166 -4.84 -16.80 -0.89
CA SER A 166 -4.00 -17.78 -0.17
C SER A 166 -4.76 -19.07 0.11
N ARG A 167 -6.04 -19.00 0.48
CA ARG A 167 -6.90 -20.19 0.64
C ARG A 167 -7.11 -20.92 -0.68
N GLY A 168 -7.36 -20.18 -1.76
CA GLY A 168 -7.48 -20.75 -3.12
C GLY A 168 -6.20 -21.47 -3.55
N LEU A 169 -5.03 -20.85 -3.33
CA LEU A 169 -3.73 -21.46 -3.58
C LEU A 169 -3.53 -22.74 -2.75
N GLN A 170 -3.95 -22.75 -1.49
CA GLN A 170 -3.84 -23.92 -0.62
C GLN A 170 -4.63 -25.12 -1.14
N LEU A 171 -5.85 -24.86 -1.62
CA LEU A 171 -6.81 -25.89 -2.00
C LEU A 171 -6.56 -26.44 -3.40
N TYR A 172 -6.03 -25.63 -4.31
CA TYR A 172 -6.02 -25.93 -5.74
C TYR A 172 -4.65 -25.92 -6.40
N THR A 173 -3.58 -25.68 -5.63
CA THR A 173 -2.21 -25.61 -6.16
C THR A 173 -1.23 -26.30 -5.20
N SER A 174 -0.04 -26.65 -5.68
CA SER A 174 1.03 -27.25 -4.86
C SER A 174 1.82 -26.23 -4.03
N GLU A 175 1.51 -24.94 -4.12
CA GLU A 175 2.29 -23.84 -3.54
C GLU A 175 1.86 -23.53 -2.09
N HIS A 176 1.82 -24.58 -1.25
CA HIS A 176 1.37 -24.49 0.15
C HIS A 176 2.16 -23.48 0.99
N LYS A 177 3.47 -23.33 0.75
CA LYS A 177 4.31 -22.38 1.51
C LYS A 177 3.90 -20.93 1.27
N VAL A 178 3.66 -20.57 0.00
CA VAL A 178 3.21 -19.22 -0.39
C VAL A 178 1.80 -18.95 0.15
N SER A 179 0.93 -19.96 0.13
CA SER A 179 -0.40 -19.90 0.73
C SER A 179 -0.34 -19.64 2.24
N VAL A 180 0.41 -20.43 3.02
CA VAL A 180 0.50 -20.25 4.48
C VAL A 180 1.07 -18.88 4.83
N PHE A 181 2.13 -18.45 4.14
CA PHE A 181 2.71 -17.12 4.36
C PHE A 181 1.69 -16.00 4.09
N GLY A 182 0.87 -16.13 3.04
CA GLY A 182 -0.18 -15.18 2.73
C GLY A 182 -1.31 -15.15 3.76
N LEU A 183 -1.75 -16.31 4.26
CA LEU A 183 -2.75 -16.37 5.34
C LEU A 183 -2.27 -15.62 6.59
N ILE A 184 -1.02 -15.86 7.01
CA ILE A 184 -0.40 -15.14 8.14
C ILE A 184 -0.37 -13.64 7.86
N THR A 185 0.13 -13.25 6.69
CA THR A 185 0.27 -11.83 6.29
C THR A 185 -1.08 -11.11 6.25
N GLY A 186 -2.13 -11.76 5.73
CA GLY A 186 -3.48 -11.20 5.66
C GLY A 186 -4.13 -11.05 7.03
N ILE A 187 -3.97 -12.03 7.92
CA ILE A 187 -4.48 -11.94 9.30
C ILE A 187 -3.77 -10.81 10.05
N LEU A 188 -2.44 -10.72 9.95
CA LEU A 188 -1.67 -9.63 10.56
C LEU A 188 -2.11 -8.26 10.02
N HIS A 189 -2.34 -8.13 8.71
CA HIS A 189 -2.91 -6.92 8.12
C HIS A 189 -4.24 -6.54 8.78
N ILE A 190 -5.21 -7.47 8.84
CA ILE A 190 -6.52 -7.17 9.45
C ILE A 190 -6.33 -6.67 10.89
N ILE A 191 -5.54 -7.37 11.71
CA ILE A 191 -5.34 -6.99 13.11
C ILE A 191 -4.71 -5.60 13.22
N ALA A 192 -3.62 -5.35 12.50
CA ALA A 192 -2.90 -4.07 12.59
C ALA A 192 -3.74 -2.89 12.10
N TYR A 193 -4.49 -3.07 11.02
CA TYR A 193 -5.32 -1.99 10.48
C TYR A 193 -6.62 -1.76 11.25
N LEU A 194 -7.16 -2.78 11.92
CA LEU A 194 -8.24 -2.58 12.90
C LEU A 194 -7.74 -1.85 14.15
N ILE A 195 -6.57 -2.19 14.67
CA ILE A 195 -5.95 -1.43 15.77
C ILE A 195 -5.73 0.03 15.34
N SER A 196 -5.18 0.24 14.15
CA SER A 196 -4.97 1.58 13.57
C SER A 196 -6.28 2.37 13.45
N TRP A 197 -7.37 1.71 13.07
CA TRP A 197 -8.70 2.33 13.03
C TRP A 197 -9.16 2.78 14.41
N VAL A 198 -9.03 1.93 15.43
CA VAL A 198 -9.40 2.29 16.80
C VAL A 198 -8.58 3.48 17.30
N LEU A 199 -7.26 3.46 17.10
CA LEU A 199 -6.38 4.56 17.50
C LEU A 199 -6.75 5.88 16.81
N LEU A 200 -7.07 5.82 15.51
CA LEU A 200 -7.52 6.98 14.75
C LEU A 200 -8.79 7.60 15.35
N MET A 201 -9.74 6.79 15.83
CA MET A 201 -10.97 7.30 16.48
C MET A 201 -10.71 7.99 17.82
N PHE A 202 -9.58 7.73 18.46
CA PHE A 202 -9.12 8.43 19.66
C PHE A 202 -8.21 9.63 19.35
N GLY A 203 -8.06 9.99 18.07
CA GLY A 203 -7.14 11.06 17.66
C GLY A 203 -5.66 10.73 17.91
N MET A 204 -5.32 9.44 18.05
CA MET A 204 -3.94 9.00 18.21
C MET A 204 -3.33 8.65 16.85
N GLN A 205 -2.04 8.96 16.70
CA GLN A 205 -1.31 8.55 15.51
C GLN A 205 -1.34 7.04 15.31
N VAL A 206 -1.39 6.64 14.05
CA VAL A 206 -1.35 5.24 13.62
C VAL A 206 -0.04 4.60 14.10
N ILE A 207 -0.11 3.32 14.47
CA ILE A 207 1.05 2.44 14.76
C ILE A 207 1.89 2.20 13.48
N HIS A 208 2.50 3.26 12.97
CA HIS A 208 3.17 3.34 11.67
C HIS A 208 4.21 2.23 11.49
N THR A 209 5.05 2.00 12.49
CA THR A 209 6.08 0.94 12.42
C THR A 209 5.47 -0.46 12.26
N LEU A 210 4.35 -0.75 12.94
CA LEU A 210 3.71 -2.06 12.84
C LEU A 210 3.03 -2.22 11.47
N THR A 211 2.32 -1.20 11.01
CA THR A 211 1.63 -1.24 9.70
C THR A 211 2.63 -1.30 8.54
N GLU A 212 3.77 -0.60 8.63
CA GLU A 212 4.87 -0.70 7.65
C GLU A 212 5.50 -2.10 7.63
N ALA A 213 5.84 -2.65 8.80
CA ALA A 213 6.44 -3.99 8.87
C ALA A 213 5.53 -5.04 8.24
N ILE A 214 4.22 -4.95 8.50
CA ILE A 214 3.22 -5.84 7.91
C ILE A 214 3.04 -5.56 6.41
N GLY A 215 3.10 -4.29 5.99
CA GLY A 215 3.15 -3.89 4.58
C GLY A 215 4.33 -4.52 3.85
N LEU A 216 5.51 -4.62 4.48
CA LEU A 216 6.67 -5.32 3.91
C LEU A 216 6.44 -6.82 3.75
N LEU A 217 5.79 -7.48 4.71
CA LEU A 217 5.41 -8.88 4.55
C LEU A 217 4.50 -9.08 3.34
N PHE A 218 3.56 -8.15 3.11
CA PHE A 218 2.72 -8.15 1.92
C PHE A 218 3.51 -7.94 0.63
N VAL A 219 4.46 -7.01 0.60
CA VAL A 219 5.37 -6.79 -0.54
C VAL A 219 6.15 -8.06 -0.88
N VAL A 220 6.65 -8.78 0.14
CA VAL A 220 7.32 -10.08 -0.06
C VAL A 220 6.33 -11.11 -0.58
N TRP A 221 5.12 -11.15 -0.05
CA TRP A 221 4.11 -12.13 -0.47
C TRP A 221 3.66 -11.92 -1.92
N ILE A 222 3.37 -10.69 -2.34
CA ILE A 222 2.96 -10.40 -3.72
C ILE A 222 4.09 -10.70 -4.72
N PHE A 223 5.36 -10.49 -4.33
CA PHE A 223 6.52 -10.93 -5.11
C PHE A 223 6.50 -12.46 -5.30
N LEU A 224 6.31 -13.23 -4.22
CA LEU A 224 6.28 -14.70 -4.29
C LEU A 224 5.12 -15.19 -5.17
N VAL A 225 3.94 -14.60 -5.05
CA VAL A 225 2.79 -14.89 -5.93
C VAL A 225 3.15 -14.59 -7.38
N GLY A 226 3.76 -13.44 -7.66
CA GLY A 226 4.23 -13.06 -9.00
C GLY A 226 5.20 -14.09 -9.59
N VAL A 227 6.20 -14.52 -8.81
CA VAL A 227 7.17 -15.55 -9.21
C VAL A 227 6.50 -16.89 -9.53
N VAL A 228 5.56 -17.32 -8.69
CA VAL A 228 4.78 -18.54 -8.89
C VAL A 228 3.98 -18.49 -10.20
N ILE A 229 3.33 -17.36 -10.49
CA ILE A 229 2.57 -17.14 -11.74
C ILE A 229 3.50 -17.16 -12.95
N VAL A 230 4.63 -16.45 -12.92
CA VAL A 230 5.59 -16.37 -14.04
C VAL A 230 6.18 -17.74 -14.36
N LYS A 231 6.57 -18.51 -13.34
CA LYS A 231 7.14 -19.85 -13.50
C LYS A 231 6.10 -20.88 -14.00
N GLY A 232 4.82 -20.53 -14.07
CA GLY A 232 3.76 -21.45 -14.49
C GLY A 232 3.60 -22.63 -13.53
N LYS A 233 4.00 -22.47 -12.26
CA LYS A 233 3.91 -23.51 -11.24
C LYS A 233 2.49 -23.71 -10.71
N LEU A 234 1.57 -22.81 -11.07
CA LEU A 234 0.13 -22.96 -10.87
C LEU A 234 -0.42 -24.01 -11.85
N LYS A 235 0.00 -25.27 -11.70
CA LYS A 235 -0.72 -26.40 -12.27
C LYS A 235 -1.87 -26.69 -11.32
N LEU A 236 -3.09 -26.54 -11.80
CA LEU A 236 -4.28 -26.95 -11.05
C LEU A 236 -4.12 -28.44 -10.74
N SER A 237 -4.25 -28.83 -9.46
CA SER A 237 -4.35 -30.26 -9.16
C SER A 237 -5.68 -30.76 -9.75
N GLU A 238 -5.61 -31.84 -10.55
CA GLU A 238 -6.79 -32.51 -11.10
C GLU A 238 -7.51 -33.35 -10.03
N THR A 239 -6.92 -33.50 -8.85
CA THR A 239 -7.44 -34.27 -7.73
C THR A 239 -8.46 -33.45 -6.94
N HIS A 240 -9.72 -33.43 -7.38
CA HIS A 240 -10.95 -33.42 -6.54
C HIS A 240 -12.20 -33.30 -7.43
N SER A 241 -12.30 -34.09 -8.49
CA SER A 241 -13.53 -34.29 -9.26
C SER A 241 -14.32 -35.53 -8.82
N GLN A 242 -14.09 -36.05 -7.61
CA GLN A 242 -14.83 -37.19 -7.05
C GLN A 242 -15.00 -37.02 -5.54
N SER A 243 -16.11 -36.36 -5.15
CA SER A 243 -16.95 -36.65 -3.97
C SER A 243 -18.05 -35.58 -3.86
#